data_AF-A0A9D8IDP4-F1
#
_entry.id   AF-A0A9D8IDP4-F1
#
_cell.length_a   1.000
_cell.length_b   1.000
_cell.length_c   1.000
_cell.angle_alpha   90.00
_cell.angle_beta   90.00
_cell.angle_gamma   90.00
#
_symmetry.space_group_name_H-M   'P 1'
#
loop_
_entity.id
_entity.type
_entity.pdbx_description
1 polymer ?
#
loop_
_entity_poly.entity_id
_entity_poly.type
_entity_poly.pdbx_seq_one_letter_code
_entity_poly.pdbx_strand_id
1 'polypeptide(L)'
;MAEIDVQKDVYLFLHGRTDLHEKAVNALVSYGFSKEKITLAAPEKVGNVGDYMAMLWKPPEPDHIKLQQITKVEKTEPEKIKGLWKGVIREDRDSIPLDLQKR
;
A
#
# COMPACT_ATOMS: atom_id res chain seq x y z
N MET A 1 -5.38 -7.75 17.70
CA MET A 1 -5.50 -8.18 16.29
C MET A 1 -6.47 -7.22 15.67
N ALA A 2 -5.99 -6.19 14.98
CA ALA A 2 -6.90 -5.31 14.26
C ALA A 2 -7.34 -6.05 12.99
N GLU A 3 -8.63 -6.31 12.85
CA GLU A 3 -9.18 -6.89 11.62
C GLU A 3 -8.82 -5.97 10.44
N ILE A 4 -8.04 -6.51 9.50
CA ILE A 4 -7.81 -5.84 8.21
C ILE A 4 -9.08 -6.02 7.39
N ASP A 5 -9.68 -4.91 6.97
CA ASP A 5 -10.83 -4.91 6.10
C ASP A 5 -10.37 -5.10 4.65
N VAL A 6 -10.37 -6.35 4.19
CA VAL A 6 -9.96 -6.72 2.84
C VAL A 6 -10.92 -6.24 1.74
N GLN A 7 -12.04 -5.62 2.10
CA GLN A 7 -12.98 -5.02 1.14
C GLN A 7 -12.58 -3.60 0.72
N LYS A 8 -11.64 -2.99 1.45
CA LYS A 8 -11.11 -1.66 1.17
C LYS A 8 -10.10 -1.67 0.04
N ASP A 9 -9.94 -0.50 -0.56
CA ASP A 9 -9.00 -0.29 -1.65
C ASP A 9 -7.57 -0.24 -1.10
N VAL A 10 -6.64 -0.84 -1.84
CA VAL A 10 -5.23 -0.91 -1.49
C VAL A 10 -4.40 -0.17 -2.53
N TYR A 11 -3.64 0.82 -2.08
CA TYR A 11 -2.79 1.64 -2.93
C TYR A 11 -1.34 1.15 -2.86
N LEU A 12 -0.87 0.53 -3.94
CA LEU A 12 0.44 -0.11 -4.02
C LEU A 12 1.54 0.86 -4.49
N PHE A 13 2.57 1.05 -3.67
CA PHE A 13 3.76 1.85 -3.94
C PHE A 13 4.96 0.96 -4.25
N LEU A 14 5.41 1.02 -5.51
CA LEU A 14 6.52 0.22 -5.99
C LEU A 14 7.89 0.91 -5.86
N HIS A 15 7.95 2.21 -5.56
CA HIS A 15 9.21 2.97 -5.47
C HIS A 15 10.17 2.77 -6.66
N GLY A 16 9.62 2.62 -7.88
CA GLY A 16 10.40 2.36 -9.11
C GLY A 16 10.72 0.89 -9.38
N ARG A 17 10.35 -0.04 -8.49
CA ARG A 17 10.48 -1.49 -8.66
C ARG A 17 9.26 -2.08 -9.37
N THR A 18 9.05 -1.71 -10.63
CA THR A 18 8.00 -2.29 -11.48
C THR A 18 8.19 -3.80 -11.68
N ASP A 19 9.41 -4.31 -11.51
CA ASP A 19 9.72 -5.75 -11.47
C ASP A 19 8.98 -6.49 -10.35
N LEU A 20 8.71 -5.82 -9.22
CA LEU A 20 8.04 -6.40 -8.07
C LEU A 20 6.53 -6.20 -8.10
N HIS A 21 5.97 -5.55 -9.13
CA HIS A 21 4.53 -5.28 -9.21
C HIS A 21 3.70 -6.56 -9.08
N GLU A 22 3.98 -7.56 -9.91
CA GLU A 22 3.21 -8.81 -9.92
C GLU A 22 3.38 -9.60 -8.62
N LYS A 23 4.60 -9.64 -8.06
CA LYS A 23 4.87 -10.26 -6.75
C LYS A 23 4.09 -9.59 -5.63
N ALA A 24 4.08 -8.26 -5.63
CA ALA A 24 3.39 -7.49 -4.61
C ALA A 24 1.87 -7.67 -4.67
N VAL A 25 1.31 -7.67 -5.89
CA VAL A 25 -0.11 -7.98 -6.12
C VAL A 25 -0.43 -9.40 -5.64
N ASN A 26 0.38 -10.40 -5.99
CA ASN A 26 0.16 -11.78 -5.54
C ASN A 26 0.27 -11.93 -4.02
N ALA A 27 1.19 -11.22 -3.36
CA ALA A 27 1.32 -11.22 -1.91
C ALA A 27 0.07 -10.62 -1.23
N LEU A 28 -0.43 -9.48 -1.74
CA LEU A 28 -1.66 -8.86 -1.26
C LEU A 28 -2.90 -9.74 -1.49
N VAL A 29 -2.96 -10.42 -2.66
CA VAL A 29 -4.04 -11.37 -2.94
C VAL A 29 -3.99 -12.58 -2.02
N SER A 30 -2.78 -13.09 -1.75
CA SER A 30 -2.57 -14.20 -0.81
C SER A 30 -2.91 -13.82 0.62
N TYR A 31 -2.77 -12.54 0.98
CA TYR A 31 -3.20 -12.00 2.27
C TYR A 31 -4.73 -11.98 2.42
N GLY A 32 -5.46 -11.84 1.31
CA GLY A 32 -6.93 -11.85 1.29
C GLY A 32 -7.56 -10.69 0.52
N PHE A 33 -6.76 -9.74 0.00
CA PHE A 33 -7.28 -8.65 -0.82
C PHE A 33 -7.67 -9.15 -2.22
N SER A 34 -8.69 -8.54 -2.82
CA SER A 34 -9.03 -8.85 -4.20
C SER A 34 -8.15 -8.07 -5.17
N LYS A 35 -7.73 -8.69 -6.28
CA LYS A 35 -6.86 -8.04 -7.29
C LYS A 35 -7.47 -6.75 -7.84
N GLU A 36 -8.79 -6.69 -7.93
CA GLU A 36 -9.56 -5.50 -8.33
C GLU A 36 -9.47 -4.32 -7.35
N LYS A 37 -9.19 -4.59 -6.08
CA LYS A 37 -9.01 -3.56 -5.03
C LYS A 37 -7.60 -3.00 -4.97
N ILE A 38 -6.64 -3.70 -5.59
CA ILE A 38 -5.24 -3.30 -5.59
C ILE A 38 -5.02 -2.35 -6.76
N THR A 39 -4.82 -1.07 -6.44
CA THR A 39 -4.55 -0.01 -7.40
C THR A 39 -3.12 0.50 -7.23
N LEU A 40 -2.43 0.78 -8.34
CA LEU A 40 -1.14 1.48 -8.27
C LEU A 40 -1.33 2.87 -7.68
N ALA A 41 -0.53 3.21 -6.68
CA ALA A 41 -0.62 4.51 -6.06
C ALA A 41 -0.08 5.60 -6.99
N ALA A 42 -0.84 6.69 -7.12
CA ALA A 42 -0.46 7.85 -7.94
C ALA A 42 -0.33 9.10 -7.06
N PRO A 43 0.60 10.03 -7.36
CA PRO A 43 0.77 11.26 -6.57
C PRO A 43 -0.45 12.19 -6.60
N GLU A 44 -1.26 12.08 -7.66
CA GLU A 44 -2.51 12.82 -7.90
C GLU A 44 -3.75 12.15 -7.32
N LYS A 45 -3.69 10.86 -6.96
CA LYS A 45 -4.82 10.09 -6.47
C LYS A 45 -4.49 9.44 -5.13
N VAL A 46 -4.95 10.07 -4.06
CA VAL A 46 -4.90 9.54 -2.70
C VAL A 46 -6.12 8.69 -2.40
N GLY A 47 -5.95 7.71 -1.51
CA GLY A 47 -7.07 6.95 -0.95
C GLY A 47 -7.91 7.75 0.03
N ASN A 48 -9.00 7.13 0.48
CA ASN A 48 -9.90 7.67 1.49
C ASN A 48 -9.54 7.15 2.88
N VAL A 49 -10.12 7.79 3.90
CA VAL A 49 -10.03 7.28 5.27
C VAL A 49 -10.65 5.88 5.34
N GLY A 50 -9.89 4.92 5.85
CA GLY A 50 -10.23 3.51 5.93
C GLY A 50 -9.54 2.64 4.87
N ASP A 51 -9.07 3.23 3.76
CA ASP A 51 -8.32 2.52 2.73
C ASP A 51 -6.90 2.16 3.21
N TYR A 52 -6.24 1.26 2.48
CA TYR A 52 -4.91 0.78 2.84
C TYR A 52 -3.85 1.25 1.84
N MET A 53 -2.67 1.52 2.34
CA MET A 53 -1.47 1.77 1.57
C MET A 53 -0.55 0.55 1.71
N ALA A 54 -0.20 -0.05 0.59
CA ALA A 54 0.79 -1.12 0.49
C ALA A 54 2.09 -0.53 -0.05
N MET A 55 3.11 -0.38 0.80
CA MET A 55 4.40 0.19 0.41
C MET A 55 5.49 -0.87 0.41
N LEU A 56 6.18 -1.05 -0.73
CA LEU A 56 7.39 -1.88 -0.77
C LEU A 56 8.46 -1.33 0.17
N TRP A 57 8.86 -2.11 1.16
CA TRP A 57 9.77 -1.71 2.22
C TRP A 57 11.00 -2.64 2.30
N LYS A 58 12.09 -2.07 2.87
CA LYS A 58 13.50 -2.52 2.88
C LYS A 58 14.32 -2.14 1.63
N PRO A 59 14.53 -0.84 1.34
CA PRO A 59 15.52 -0.44 0.34
C PRO A 59 16.92 -0.92 0.78
N PRO A 60 17.80 -1.42 -0.13
CA PRO A 60 17.71 -1.39 -1.59
C PRO A 60 16.91 -2.54 -2.25
N GLU A 61 16.64 -3.63 -1.52
CA GLU A 61 15.91 -4.80 -2.01
C GLU A 61 14.66 -5.02 -1.18
N PRO A 62 13.48 -4.57 -1.66
CA PRO A 62 12.25 -4.74 -0.93
C PRO A 62 11.97 -6.22 -0.71
N ASP A 63 11.78 -6.64 0.54
CA ASP A 63 11.45 -8.03 0.91
C ASP A 63 10.05 -8.17 1.48
N HIS A 64 9.43 -7.08 1.92
CA HIS A 64 8.05 -7.05 2.40
C HIS A 64 7.33 -5.77 1.98
N ILE A 65 6.02 -5.82 2.10
CA ILE A 65 5.08 -4.74 1.89
C ILE A 65 4.61 -4.27 3.26
N LYS A 66 4.79 -3.00 3.58
CA LYS A 66 4.14 -2.38 4.72
C LYS A 66 2.70 -2.03 4.37
N LEU A 67 1.76 -2.62 5.11
CA LEU A 67 0.35 -2.31 5.01
C LEU A 67 -0.01 -1.28 6.08
N GLN A 68 -0.34 -0.08 5.63
CA GLN A 68 -0.71 1.02 6.51
C GLN A 68 -2.12 1.48 6.21
N GLN A 69 -2.99 1.59 7.22
CA GLN A 69 -4.34 2.11 7.01
C GLN A 69 -4.33 3.63 7.04
N ILE A 70 -5.04 4.24 6.09
CA ILE A 70 -5.28 5.67 6.07
C ILE A 70 -6.30 6.01 7.16
N THR A 71 -5.85 6.73 8.18
CA THR A 71 -6.73 7.11 9.30
C THR A 71 -7.20 8.55 9.22
N LYS A 72 -6.49 9.39 8.45
CA LYS A 72 -6.92 10.75 8.15
C LYS A 72 -6.39 11.20 6.80
N VAL A 73 -7.19 11.94 6.05
CA VAL A 73 -6.77 12.59 4.80
C VAL A 73 -6.98 14.09 4.94
N GLU A 74 -5.88 14.84 5.06
CA GLU A 74 -5.89 16.29 5.09
C GLU A 74 -5.66 16.84 3.69
N LYS A 75 -6.53 17.76 3.26
CA LYS A 75 -6.37 18.47 2.00
C LYS A 75 -5.24 19.49 2.17
N THR A 76 -4.03 19.10 1.77
CA THR A 76 -2.85 19.96 1.74
C THR A 76 -2.45 20.23 0.29
N GLU A 77 -1.69 21.31 0.07
CA GLU A 77 -1.15 21.61 -1.26
C GLU A 77 -0.24 20.47 -1.72
N PRO A 78 -0.41 19.96 -2.96
CA PRO A 78 0.42 18.89 -3.48
C PRO A 78 1.88 19.34 -3.54
N GLU A 79 2.75 18.66 -2.80
CA GLU A 79 4.18 18.97 -2.81
C GLU A 79 4.88 18.26 -3.98
N LYS A 80 5.92 18.87 -4.57
CA LYS A 80 6.56 18.44 -5.83
C LYS A 80 6.96 16.95 -5.90
N ILE A 81 7.22 16.27 -4.78
CA ILE A 81 7.70 14.88 -4.74
C ILE A 81 6.68 13.92 -4.12
N LYS A 82 5.93 14.34 -3.09
CA LYS A 82 4.97 13.48 -2.37
C LYS A 82 3.52 13.62 -2.88
N GLY A 83 3.23 14.64 -3.69
CA GLY A 83 1.87 14.94 -4.15
C GLY A 83 0.89 15.13 -3.00
N LEU A 84 -0.33 14.62 -3.16
CA LEU A 84 -1.39 14.70 -2.15
C LEU A 84 -1.16 13.76 -0.94
N TRP A 85 -0.24 12.78 -1.04
CA TRP A 85 0.03 11.80 0.02
C TRP A 85 0.74 12.38 1.25
N LYS A 86 1.19 13.64 1.19
CA LYS A 86 1.72 14.39 2.32
C LYS A 86 0.67 14.64 3.40
N GLY A 87 -0.57 14.92 3.00
CA GLY A 87 -1.68 15.16 3.93
C GLY A 87 -2.35 13.88 4.44
N VAL A 88 -1.93 12.71 3.94
CA VAL A 88 -2.50 11.42 4.31
C VAL A 88 -1.78 10.89 5.55
N ILE A 89 -2.48 10.85 6.68
CA ILE A 89 -2.04 10.18 7.90
C ILE A 89 -2.34 8.70 7.77
N ARG A 90 -1.32 7.90 8.05
CA ARG A 90 -1.34 6.45 7.92
C ARG A 90 -0.85 5.83 9.22
N GLU A 91 -1.49 4.75 9.63
CA GLU A 91 -1.07 3.94 10.77
C GLU A 91 -0.64 2.57 10.29
N ASP A 92 0.49 2.09 10.81
CA ASP A 92 0.98 0.76 10.51
C ASP A 92 -0.01 -0.27 11.04
N ARG A 93 -0.47 -1.16 10.16
CA ARG A 93 -1.43 -2.20 10.52
C ARG A 93 -0.80 -3.57 10.46
N ASP A 94 -0.09 -3.85 9.36
CA ASP A 94 0.49 -5.16 9.14
C ASP A 94 1.66 -5.12 8.14
N SER A 95 2.39 -6.23 8.04
CA SER A 95 3.55 -6.37 7.15
C SER A 95 3.44 -7.67 6.37
N ILE A 96 3.36 -7.56 5.04
CA ILE A 96 3.12 -8.70 4.15
C ILE A 96 4.45 -9.05 3.47
N PRO A 97 5.06 -10.23 3.72
CA PRO A 97 6.28 -10.62 3.02
C PRO A 97 6.02 -10.80 1.52
N LEU A 98 6.96 -10.37 0.67
CA LEU A 98 6.88 -10.58 -0.77
C LEU A 98 7.14 -12.04 -1.17
N ASP A 99 7.90 -12.77 -0.35
CA ASP A 99 8.15 -14.21 -0.49
C ASP A 99 7.12 -15.03 0.29
N LEU A 100 5.84 -14.72 0.11
CA LEU A 100 4.74 -15.53 0.65
C LEU A 100 4.62 -16.82 -0.18
N GLN A 101 5.69 -17.62 -0.22
CA GLN A 101 5.59 -19.01 -0.64
C GLN A 101 4.82 -19.74 0.45
N LYS A 102 3.58 -20.15 0.13
CA LYS A 102 2.86 -21.15 0.92
C LYS A 102 3.79 -22.36 1.05
N ARG A 103 4.38 -22.54 2.23
CA ARG A 103 4.91 -23.83 2.65
C ARG A 103 3.77 -24.81 2.86
#